data_AF-A0AAX1JHI9-F1
#
_entry.id   AF-A0AAX1JHI9-F1
#
_cell.length_a   1.000
_cell.length_b   1.000
_cell.length_c   1.000
_cell.angle_alpha   90.00
_cell.angle_beta   90.00
_cell.angle_gamma   90.00
#
_symmetry.space_group_name_H-M   'P 1'
#
loop_
_entity.id
_entity.type
_entity.pdbx_description
1 polymer ?
#
loop_
_entity_poly.entity_id
_entity_poly.type
_entity_poly.pdbx_seq_one_letter_code
_entity_poly.pdbx_strand_id
1 'polypeptide(L)'
;MTAWEVIAFDLTDDERMLMLHGLNEYLNSATRAEPLLGPILGVAGSDEFNTLVQRLYDAIREQAPMSKLDWTRALFLTEVSWASELAGAGSILAAKVPDEVATALLRSIQREVMFLGRYQMLQDNATSVGRTKWSLPLVGSSTPSTQPNSRVTPTGRAVAIDLTDDERLLIVHGLNEYRGSAKRAMPLLTPLVGLSNTEEFRGFLSRLIDGVKRKEPLSDLDWAQAVFLTEIGWASDVVGSGIDFATNIRDEKAAPLLRSIQRKVVTPERSALFRDSAYRVAE
;
A
#
# COMPACT_ATOMS: atom_id res chain seq x y z
N MET A 1 -14.38 -21.94 1.36
CA MET A 1 -13.16 -22.06 2.20
C MET A 1 -13.13 -20.85 3.13
N THR A 2 -12.90 -21.04 4.42
CA THR A 2 -13.03 -19.99 5.44
C THR A 2 -11.69 -19.28 5.69
N ALA A 3 -11.71 -17.98 6.00
CA ALA A 3 -10.49 -17.18 6.29
C ALA A 3 -9.66 -17.72 7.48
N TRP A 4 -10.30 -18.52 8.33
CA TRP A 4 -9.75 -19.12 9.55
C TRP A 4 -9.09 -20.49 9.33
N GLU A 5 -9.09 -20.98 8.08
CA GLU A 5 -8.38 -22.19 7.73
C GLU A 5 -6.88 -22.01 7.97
N VAL A 6 -6.32 -22.91 8.79
CA VAL A 6 -4.91 -22.90 9.17
C VAL A 6 -4.10 -23.64 8.12
N ILE A 7 -3.06 -23.00 7.61
CA ILE A 7 -2.16 -23.54 6.57
C ILE A 7 -0.71 -23.27 7.01
N ALA A 8 0.19 -24.16 6.62
CA ALA A 8 1.63 -23.96 6.69
C ALA A 8 2.19 -23.86 5.27
N PHE A 9 3.17 -22.98 5.08
CA PHE A 9 3.99 -22.89 3.87
C PHE A 9 5.42 -23.22 4.24
N ASP A 10 6.13 -23.92 3.36
CA ASP A 10 7.52 -24.31 3.57
C ASP A 10 8.43 -23.21 3.02
N LEU A 11 8.65 -22.19 3.84
CA LEU A 11 9.56 -21.10 3.50
C LEU A 11 11.01 -21.54 3.72
N THR A 12 11.87 -21.22 2.75
CA THR A 12 13.32 -21.33 2.94
C THR A 12 13.78 -20.41 4.08
N ASP A 13 14.97 -20.69 4.64
CA ASP A 13 15.54 -19.87 5.70
C ASP A 13 15.69 -18.40 5.29
N ASP A 14 16.08 -18.13 4.04
CA ASP A 14 16.25 -16.77 3.52
C ASP A 14 14.91 -16.04 3.34
N GLU A 15 13.88 -16.72 2.84
CA GLU A 15 12.51 -16.17 2.72
C GLU A 15 11.94 -15.83 4.10
N ARG A 16 12.10 -16.75 5.05
CA ARG A 16 11.69 -16.56 6.44
C ARG A 16 12.42 -15.36 7.05
N MET A 17 13.74 -15.24 6.82
CA MET A 17 14.53 -14.11 7.31
C MET A 17 14.08 -12.78 6.71
N LEU A 18 13.71 -12.73 5.42
CA LEU A 18 13.16 -11.51 4.82
C LEU A 18 11.85 -11.10 5.49
N MET A 19 10.93 -12.05 5.72
CA MET A 19 9.66 -11.76 6.41
C MET A 19 9.90 -11.27 7.85
N LEU A 20 10.83 -11.89 8.58
CA LEU A 20 11.19 -11.47 9.94
C LEU A 20 11.79 -10.08 9.96
N HIS A 21 12.70 -9.76 9.03
CA HIS A 21 13.24 -8.41 8.92
C HIS A 21 12.13 -7.39 8.63
N GLY A 22 11.25 -7.67 7.68
CA GLY A 22 10.14 -6.79 7.32
C GLY A 22 9.17 -6.54 8.49
N LEU A 23 8.77 -7.59 9.20
CA LEU A 23 7.90 -7.49 10.37
C LEU A 23 8.56 -6.73 11.54
N ASN A 24 9.85 -6.95 11.76
CA ASN A 24 10.61 -6.29 12.83
C ASN A 24 10.71 -4.76 12.64
N GLU A 25 10.64 -4.26 11.40
CA GLU A 25 10.59 -2.81 11.17
C GLU A 25 9.35 -2.18 11.82
N TYR A 26 8.21 -2.86 11.81
CA TYR A 26 6.98 -2.36 12.40
C TYR A 26 6.95 -2.43 13.93
N LEU A 27 7.59 -3.43 14.54
CA LEU A 27 7.68 -3.55 16.00
C LEU A 27 8.34 -2.31 16.65
N ASN A 28 9.20 -1.61 15.90
CA ASN A 28 9.93 -0.44 16.37
C ASN A 28 9.37 0.89 15.81
N SER A 29 8.45 0.85 14.85
CA SER A 29 7.99 2.05 14.10
C SER A 29 6.49 2.13 13.85
N ALA A 30 5.69 1.36 14.59
CA ALA A 30 4.25 1.21 14.42
C ALA A 30 3.47 2.52 14.29
N THR A 31 3.88 3.60 14.97
CA THR A 31 3.23 4.91 14.89
C THR A 31 3.20 5.51 13.48
N ARG A 32 4.14 5.13 12.61
CA ARG A 32 4.18 5.61 11.23
C ARG A 32 3.28 4.81 10.31
N ALA A 33 3.21 3.50 10.51
CA ALA A 33 2.55 2.56 9.62
C ALA A 33 1.07 2.34 9.96
N GLU A 34 0.73 2.36 11.25
CA GLU A 34 -0.63 2.07 11.75
C GLU A 34 -1.73 2.88 11.05
N PRO A 35 -1.62 4.20 10.83
CA PRO A 35 -2.70 4.99 10.23
C PRO A 35 -3.01 4.58 8.78
N LEU A 36 -2.00 4.05 8.10
CA LEU A 36 -2.07 3.65 6.69
C LEU A 36 -2.43 2.16 6.57
N LEU A 37 -1.84 1.31 7.41
CA LEU A 37 -1.93 -0.15 7.26
C LEU A 37 -2.95 -0.78 8.20
N GLY A 38 -3.17 -0.23 9.39
CA GLY A 38 -4.11 -0.75 10.39
C GLY A 38 -5.50 -1.04 9.83
N PRO A 39 -6.12 -0.09 9.09
CA PRO A 39 -7.42 -0.31 8.47
C PRO A 39 -7.44 -1.41 7.40
N ILE A 40 -6.32 -1.71 6.74
CA ILE A 40 -6.22 -2.82 5.76
C ILE A 40 -6.04 -4.15 6.50
N LEU A 41 -5.30 -4.13 7.59
CA LEU A 41 -5.03 -5.28 8.44
C LEU A 41 -6.19 -5.62 9.39
N GLY A 42 -7.22 -4.77 9.44
CA GLY A 42 -8.36 -4.91 10.33
C GLY A 42 -7.91 -4.90 11.79
N VAL A 43 -7.22 -3.83 12.17
CA VAL A 43 -6.87 -3.51 13.56
C VAL A 43 -7.15 -2.03 13.80
N ALA A 44 -7.60 -1.70 15.00
CA ALA A 44 -7.89 -0.34 15.42
C ALA A 44 -6.83 0.13 16.42
N GLY A 45 -5.98 1.06 15.99
CA GLY A 45 -5.00 1.69 16.86
C GLY A 45 -3.71 0.90 17.04
N SER A 46 -2.77 1.54 17.72
CA SER A 46 -1.38 1.08 17.81
C SER A 46 -1.20 -0.20 18.62
N ASP A 47 -1.98 -0.42 19.68
CA ASP A 47 -1.84 -1.60 20.55
C ASP A 47 -2.27 -2.89 19.83
N GLU A 48 -3.40 -2.85 19.11
CA GLU A 48 -3.86 -3.97 18.29
C GLU A 48 -2.89 -4.22 17.12
N PHE A 49 -2.39 -3.16 16.49
CA PHE A 49 -1.39 -3.27 15.43
C PHE A 49 -0.10 -3.94 15.94
N ASN A 50 0.44 -3.50 17.07
CA ASN A 50 1.63 -4.10 17.69
C ASN A 50 1.41 -5.56 18.06
N THR A 51 0.27 -5.87 18.69
CA THR A 51 -0.10 -7.23 19.05
C THR A 51 -0.20 -8.13 17.83
N LEU A 52 -0.79 -7.62 16.74
CA LEU A 52 -0.87 -8.34 15.47
C LEU A 52 0.54 -8.61 14.90
N VAL A 53 1.36 -7.57 14.75
CA VAL A 53 2.72 -7.71 14.18
C VAL A 53 3.56 -8.68 15.00
N GLN A 54 3.54 -8.56 16.33
CA GLN A 54 4.28 -9.44 17.23
C GLN A 54 3.84 -10.90 17.08
N ARG A 55 2.52 -11.15 17.04
CA ARG A 55 1.97 -12.49 16.83
C ARG A 55 2.39 -13.09 15.49
N LEU A 56 2.38 -12.30 14.41
CA LEU A 56 2.83 -12.75 13.09
C LEU A 56 4.33 -13.03 13.08
N TYR A 57 5.12 -12.17 13.73
CA TYR A 57 6.57 -12.34 13.85
C TYR A 57 6.92 -13.63 14.58
N ASP A 58 6.32 -13.87 15.75
CA ASP A 58 6.55 -15.07 16.54
C ASP A 58 6.12 -16.33 15.77
N ALA A 59 4.97 -16.29 15.10
CA ALA A 59 4.51 -17.41 14.30
C ALA A 59 5.46 -17.75 13.14
N ILE A 60 5.99 -16.75 12.42
CA ILE A 60 6.99 -16.99 11.37
C ILE A 60 8.30 -17.53 11.96
N ARG A 61 8.77 -16.94 13.07
CA ARG A 61 10.01 -17.34 13.73
C ARG A 61 9.95 -18.80 14.20
N GLU A 62 8.82 -19.19 14.79
CA GLU A 62 8.58 -20.52 15.36
C GLU A 62 8.06 -21.52 14.33
N GLN A 63 7.88 -21.08 13.07
CA GLN A 63 7.27 -21.88 12.00
C GLN A 63 5.89 -22.44 12.41
N ALA A 64 5.17 -21.66 13.22
CA ALA A 64 3.83 -22.03 13.65
C ALA A 64 2.85 -21.87 12.48
N PRO A 65 1.88 -22.79 12.34
CA PRO A 65 0.89 -22.68 11.29
C PRO A 65 -0.05 -21.49 11.58
N MET A 66 -0.43 -20.76 10.54
CA MET A 66 -1.22 -19.54 10.63
C MET A 66 -2.52 -19.64 9.83
N SER A 67 -3.50 -18.81 10.18
CA SER A 67 -4.69 -18.67 9.36
C SER A 67 -4.34 -18.06 7.99
N LYS A 68 -5.16 -18.33 6.97
CA LYS A 68 -5.05 -17.66 5.66
C LYS A 68 -5.02 -16.14 5.78
N LEU A 69 -5.86 -15.57 6.64
CA LEU A 69 -5.85 -14.11 6.85
C LEU A 69 -4.51 -13.64 7.41
N ASP A 70 -3.92 -14.37 8.34
CA ASP A 70 -2.63 -14.01 8.94
C ASP A 70 -1.45 -14.17 7.99
N TRP A 71 -1.45 -15.20 7.14
CA TRP A 71 -0.51 -15.29 6.02
C TRP A 71 -0.64 -14.10 5.07
N THR A 72 -1.87 -13.68 4.77
CA THR A 72 -2.12 -12.51 3.92
C THR A 72 -1.59 -11.23 4.55
N ARG A 73 -1.83 -11.04 5.86
CA ARG A 73 -1.34 -9.89 6.63
C ARG A 73 0.19 -9.87 6.71
N ALA A 74 0.82 -11.00 6.98
CA ALA A 74 2.27 -11.11 7.09
C ALA A 74 2.96 -10.84 5.74
N LEU A 75 2.42 -11.39 4.65
CA LEU A 75 2.90 -11.09 3.29
C LEU A 75 2.75 -9.60 2.99
N PHE A 76 1.56 -9.03 3.20
CA PHE A 76 1.32 -7.61 2.92
C PHE A 76 2.26 -6.69 3.72
N LEU A 77 2.45 -6.94 5.02
CA LEU A 77 3.39 -6.19 5.83
C LEU A 77 4.82 -6.30 5.30
N THR A 78 5.26 -7.49 4.91
CA THR A 78 6.59 -7.73 4.32
C THR A 78 6.76 -6.94 3.02
N GLU A 79 5.78 -7.01 2.11
CA GLU A 79 5.77 -6.26 0.84
C GLU A 79 5.91 -4.76 1.08
N VAL A 80 5.09 -4.20 1.98
CA VAL A 80 5.10 -2.76 2.28
C VAL A 80 6.38 -2.35 3.00
N SER A 81 6.93 -3.20 3.88
CA SER A 81 8.11 -2.87 4.68
C SER A 81 9.31 -2.59 3.79
N TRP A 82 9.45 -3.36 2.72
CA TRP A 82 10.54 -3.22 1.76
C TRP A 82 10.26 -2.17 0.69
N ALA A 83 9.02 -2.09 0.23
CA ALA A 83 8.68 -1.25 -0.91
C ALA A 83 8.52 0.21 -0.53
N SER A 84 7.85 0.49 0.60
CA SER A 84 7.37 1.83 0.91
C SER A 84 8.25 2.57 1.89
N GLU A 85 8.61 3.81 1.55
CA GLU A 85 9.23 4.77 2.49
C GLU A 85 8.19 5.52 3.34
N LEU A 86 6.93 5.50 2.92
CA LEU A 86 5.84 6.22 3.58
C LEU A 86 5.19 5.38 4.68
N ALA A 87 5.00 4.09 4.41
CA ALA A 87 4.35 3.16 5.33
C ALA A 87 5.28 2.03 5.82
N GLY A 88 6.47 1.88 5.25
CA GLY A 88 7.44 0.84 5.58
C GLY A 88 8.82 1.41 5.92
N ALA A 89 9.85 0.59 5.72
CA ALA A 89 11.25 0.92 5.98
C ALA A 89 12.03 1.24 4.69
N GLY A 90 11.54 0.86 3.51
CA GLY A 90 12.11 1.20 2.22
C GLY A 90 13.62 0.95 2.15
N SER A 91 14.37 2.03 1.98
CA SER A 91 15.84 2.11 1.93
C SER A 91 16.54 1.63 3.20
N ILE A 92 15.92 1.73 4.38
CA ILE A 92 16.47 1.18 5.63
C ILE A 92 16.54 -0.34 5.53
N LEU A 93 15.50 -0.98 4.99
CA LEU A 93 15.53 -2.43 4.78
C LEU A 93 16.44 -2.80 3.62
N ALA A 94 16.47 -2.00 2.54
CA ALA A 94 17.40 -2.20 1.41
C ALA A 94 18.88 -2.12 1.82
N ALA A 95 19.21 -1.41 2.91
CA ALA A 95 20.55 -1.37 3.48
C ALA A 95 20.93 -2.67 4.21
N LYS A 96 19.95 -3.46 4.66
CA LYS A 96 20.15 -4.76 5.32
C LYS A 96 20.13 -5.91 4.32
N VAL A 97 19.20 -5.86 3.37
CA VAL A 97 19.03 -6.85 2.31
C VAL A 97 19.05 -6.11 0.97
N PRO A 98 20.06 -6.33 0.10
CA PRO A 98 20.16 -5.66 -1.19
C PRO A 98 18.88 -5.81 -2.01
N ASP A 99 18.48 -4.76 -2.75
CA ASP A 99 17.20 -4.74 -3.47
C ASP A 99 17.02 -5.93 -4.43
N GLU A 100 18.09 -6.38 -5.11
CA GLU A 100 18.03 -7.55 -5.99
C GLU A 100 17.68 -8.84 -5.25
N VAL A 101 18.27 -9.04 -4.06
CA VAL A 101 18.02 -10.20 -3.20
C VAL A 101 16.63 -10.11 -2.59
N ALA A 102 16.29 -8.95 -2.02
CA ALA A 102 14.99 -8.72 -1.41
C ALA A 102 13.85 -8.90 -2.43
N THR A 103 14.02 -8.40 -3.67
CA THR A 103 13.00 -8.58 -4.71
C THR A 103 12.87 -10.04 -5.10
N ALA A 104 13.97 -10.75 -5.34
CA ALA A 104 13.93 -12.17 -5.71
C ALA A 104 13.24 -13.02 -4.64
N LEU A 105 13.61 -12.84 -3.38
CA LEU A 105 12.99 -13.51 -2.24
C LEU A 105 11.52 -13.13 -2.11
N LEU A 106 11.16 -11.85 -2.25
CA LEU A 106 9.76 -11.40 -2.18
C LEU A 106 8.92 -12.06 -3.28
N ARG A 107 9.42 -12.13 -4.52
CA ARG A 107 8.70 -12.81 -5.62
C ARG A 107 8.56 -14.31 -5.38
N SER A 108 9.54 -14.94 -4.73
CA SER A 108 9.48 -16.34 -4.33
C SER A 108 8.38 -16.56 -3.27
N ILE A 109 8.39 -15.78 -2.19
CA ILE A 109 7.36 -15.81 -1.14
C ILE A 109 5.96 -15.56 -1.72
N GLN A 110 5.81 -14.62 -2.65
CA GLN A 110 4.52 -14.32 -3.27
C GLN A 110 3.95 -15.50 -4.06
N ARG A 111 4.81 -16.32 -4.69
CA ARG A 111 4.41 -17.55 -5.39
C ARG A 111 4.06 -18.66 -4.40
N GLU A 112 4.81 -18.78 -3.33
CA GLU A 112 4.62 -19.81 -2.29
C GLU A 112 3.34 -19.54 -1.49
N VAL A 113 3.19 -18.32 -0.95
CA VAL A 113 2.06 -17.90 -0.11
C VAL A 113 0.86 -17.49 -0.98
N MET A 114 0.61 -18.19 -2.09
CA MET A 114 -0.46 -17.87 -3.04
C MET A 114 -1.71 -18.73 -2.80
N PHE A 115 -2.84 -18.08 -2.52
CA PHE A 115 -4.14 -18.75 -2.47
C PHE A 115 -5.28 -17.81 -2.87
N LEU A 116 -6.39 -18.39 -3.31
CA LEU A 116 -7.57 -17.66 -3.73
C LEU A 116 -8.24 -16.94 -2.54
N GLY A 117 -8.73 -15.73 -2.78
CA GLY A 117 -9.50 -14.97 -1.81
C GLY A 117 -8.70 -14.08 -0.86
N ARG A 118 -7.35 -14.03 -0.94
CA ARG A 118 -6.49 -13.15 -0.10
C ARG A 118 -7.01 -11.70 -0.03
N TYR A 119 -7.32 -11.12 -1.19
CA TYR A 119 -7.87 -9.77 -1.28
C TYR A 119 -9.23 -9.65 -0.57
N GLN A 120 -10.16 -10.57 -0.84
CA GLN A 120 -11.50 -10.54 -0.22
C GLN A 120 -11.40 -10.66 1.30
N MET A 121 -10.46 -11.47 1.81
CA MET A 121 -10.22 -11.60 3.25
C MET A 121 -9.77 -10.27 3.88
N LEU A 122 -8.85 -9.54 3.23
CA LEU A 122 -8.48 -8.20 3.71
C LEU A 122 -9.64 -7.22 3.62
N GLN A 123 -10.43 -7.27 2.55
CA GLN A 123 -11.60 -6.41 2.39
C GLN A 123 -12.65 -6.65 3.48
N ASP A 124 -13.03 -7.90 3.71
CA ASP A 124 -14.00 -8.29 4.73
C ASP A 124 -13.52 -7.90 6.13
N ASN A 125 -12.24 -8.12 6.40
CA ASN A 125 -11.60 -7.79 7.66
C ASN A 125 -11.54 -6.26 7.88
N ALA A 126 -11.15 -5.48 6.85
CA ALA A 126 -11.19 -4.02 6.88
C ALA A 126 -12.62 -3.49 7.13
N THR A 127 -13.65 -4.17 6.61
CA THR A 127 -15.05 -3.85 6.91
C THR A 127 -15.43 -4.15 8.36
N SER A 128 -14.95 -5.26 8.93
CA SER A 128 -15.32 -5.71 10.29
C SER A 128 -14.81 -4.80 11.41
N VAL A 129 -13.68 -4.12 11.23
CA VAL A 129 -13.10 -3.22 12.25
C VAL A 129 -13.76 -1.84 12.24
N GLY A 130 -14.94 -1.74 11.61
CA GLY A 130 -15.73 -0.53 11.66
C GLY A 130 -15.06 0.61 10.90
N ARG A 131 -14.80 0.41 9.61
CA ARG A 131 -14.87 1.53 8.65
C ARG A 131 -16.27 2.17 8.63
N THR A 132 -17.17 1.96 9.60
CA THR A 132 -18.53 2.52 9.74
C THR A 132 -18.59 4.02 10.06
N LYS A 133 -17.55 4.79 9.72
CA LYS A 133 -17.76 6.14 9.17
C LYS A 133 -18.13 6.14 7.68
N TRP A 134 -18.22 4.96 7.06
CA TRP A 134 -18.54 4.74 5.63
C TRP A 134 -19.99 4.30 5.35
N SER A 135 -20.91 4.55 6.28
CA SER A 135 -22.36 4.40 6.06
C SER A 135 -23.05 5.49 6.90
N LEU A 136 -23.62 6.57 6.35
CA LEU A 136 -24.83 6.66 5.50
C LEU A 136 -25.06 8.13 5.01
N PRO A 137 -25.98 8.42 4.06
CA PRO A 137 -27.07 7.55 3.58
C PRO A 137 -27.23 7.39 2.07
N LEU A 138 -27.54 6.16 1.65
CA LEU A 138 -28.59 5.95 0.66
C LEU A 138 -29.86 5.52 1.42
N VAL A 139 -30.81 6.44 1.55
CA VAL A 139 -32.28 6.32 1.36
C VAL A 139 -32.94 7.56 1.97
N GLY A 140 -33.56 8.37 1.12
CA GLY A 140 -34.31 9.57 1.51
C GLY A 140 -34.30 10.63 0.41
N SER A 141 -35.11 10.42 -0.62
CA SER A 141 -35.32 11.32 -1.75
C SER A 141 -35.58 12.79 -1.35
N SER A 142 -34.73 13.70 -1.81
CA SER A 142 -35.14 14.84 -2.64
C SER A 142 -33.87 15.54 -3.16
N THR A 143 -33.68 15.51 -4.48
CA THR A 143 -32.71 16.35 -5.19
C THR A 143 -32.96 17.83 -4.92
N PRO A 144 -31.90 18.61 -4.69
CA PRO A 144 -31.75 19.90 -5.34
C PRO A 144 -30.62 19.80 -6.36
N SER A 145 -30.94 20.17 -7.59
CA SER A 145 -29.97 20.37 -8.66
C SER A 145 -28.86 21.34 -8.24
N THR A 146 -27.59 20.91 -8.18
CA THR A 146 -26.45 21.83 -8.35
C THR A 146 -25.17 21.07 -8.78
N GLN A 147 -24.78 21.30 -10.03
CA GLN A 147 -23.45 21.23 -10.67
C GLN A 147 -22.48 20.03 -10.45
N PRO A 148 -21.97 19.41 -11.54
CA PRO A 148 -20.87 18.47 -11.47
C PRO A 148 -19.54 19.23 -11.47
N ASN A 149 -19.03 19.64 -10.31
CA ASN A 149 -17.64 20.12 -10.15
C ASN A 149 -17.24 20.26 -8.67
N SER A 150 -17.39 19.21 -7.85
CA SER A 150 -16.62 19.12 -6.62
C SER A 150 -15.20 18.67 -6.97
N ARG A 151 -14.40 19.60 -7.48
CA ARG A 151 -12.94 19.44 -7.49
C ARG A 151 -12.52 19.25 -6.03
N VAL A 152 -11.95 18.10 -5.69
CA VAL A 152 -11.04 18.02 -4.54
C VAL A 152 -9.88 18.94 -4.93
N THR A 153 -9.94 20.19 -4.49
CA THR A 153 -8.89 21.17 -4.75
C THR A 153 -7.63 20.64 -4.07
N PRO A 154 -6.48 20.56 -4.77
CA PRO A 154 -5.22 20.18 -4.14
C PRO A 154 -4.99 21.08 -2.93
N THR A 155 -5.00 20.51 -1.73
CA THR A 155 -4.71 21.26 -0.52
C THR A 155 -3.20 21.27 -0.34
N GLY A 156 -2.60 22.46 -0.43
CA GLY A 156 -1.16 22.66 -0.26
C GLY A 156 -0.47 23.36 -1.43
N ARG A 157 0.74 23.84 -1.17
CA ARG A 157 1.60 24.47 -2.17
C ARG A 157 1.94 23.43 -3.26
N ALA A 158 1.77 23.81 -4.52
CA ALA A 158 2.21 22.97 -5.63
C ALA A 158 3.74 23.01 -5.73
N VAL A 159 4.37 21.83 -5.84
CA VAL A 159 5.82 21.66 -5.87
C VAL A 159 6.20 20.89 -7.12
N ALA A 160 7.13 21.45 -7.90
CA ALA A 160 7.76 20.73 -9.00
C ALA A 160 8.89 19.86 -8.44
N ILE A 161 8.93 18.59 -8.82
CA ILE A 161 10.03 17.67 -8.49
C ILE A 161 10.72 17.27 -9.79
N ASP A 162 12.04 17.42 -9.82
CA ASP A 162 12.85 17.07 -10.98
C ASP A 162 13.04 15.55 -11.09
N LEU A 163 12.03 14.90 -11.65
CA LEU A 163 12.09 13.50 -12.05
C LEU A 163 12.73 13.38 -13.44
N THR A 164 13.42 12.27 -13.69
CA THR A 164 13.79 11.85 -15.04
C THR A 164 12.57 11.30 -15.78
N ASP A 165 12.68 11.07 -17.08
CA ASP A 165 11.58 10.50 -17.85
C ASP A 165 11.31 9.03 -17.49
N ASP A 166 12.34 8.25 -17.14
CA ASP A 166 12.18 6.87 -16.64
C ASP A 166 11.49 6.83 -15.25
N GLU A 167 11.81 7.77 -14.36
CA GLU A 167 11.15 7.87 -13.04
C GLU A 167 9.67 8.26 -13.19
N ARG A 168 9.36 9.21 -14.09
CA ARG A 168 7.96 9.54 -14.43
C ARG A 168 7.24 8.36 -15.04
N LEU A 169 7.89 7.62 -15.93
CA LEU A 169 7.34 6.42 -16.55
C LEU A 169 6.96 5.39 -15.48
N LEU A 170 7.83 5.14 -14.51
CA LEU A 170 7.53 4.22 -13.40
C LEU A 170 6.30 4.65 -12.60
N ILE A 171 6.19 5.92 -12.21
CA ILE A 171 4.99 6.42 -11.49
C ILE A 171 3.73 6.25 -12.34
N VAL A 172 3.80 6.61 -13.62
CA VAL A 172 2.65 6.50 -14.54
C VAL A 172 2.22 5.04 -14.70
N HIS A 173 3.15 4.10 -14.81
CA HIS A 173 2.82 2.67 -14.85
C HIS A 173 2.23 2.20 -13.51
N GLY A 174 2.88 2.52 -12.38
CA GLY A 174 2.40 2.23 -11.03
C GLY A 174 0.95 2.66 -10.79
N LEU A 175 0.61 3.89 -11.17
CA LEU A 175 -0.75 4.40 -11.05
C LEU A 175 -1.74 3.74 -12.04
N ASN A 176 -1.29 3.36 -13.23
CA ASN A 176 -2.13 2.70 -14.22
C ASN A 176 -2.49 1.26 -13.84
N GLU A 177 -1.71 0.59 -12.99
CA GLU A 177 -2.03 -0.75 -12.51
C GLU A 177 -3.41 -0.84 -11.87
N TYR A 178 -3.87 0.22 -11.20
CA TYR A 178 -5.20 0.28 -10.59
C TYR A 178 -6.34 0.41 -11.63
N ARG A 179 -6.00 0.55 -12.91
CA ARG A 179 -6.93 0.39 -14.04
C ARG A 179 -6.84 -0.99 -14.70
N GLY A 180 -5.81 -1.76 -14.35
CA GLY A 180 -5.52 -3.10 -14.83
C GLY A 180 -5.62 -4.14 -13.72
N SER A 181 -4.54 -4.89 -13.50
CA SER A 181 -4.47 -6.03 -12.57
C SER A 181 -4.72 -5.63 -11.11
N ALA A 182 -4.27 -4.46 -10.68
CA ALA A 182 -4.50 -3.96 -9.31
C ALA A 182 -5.88 -3.31 -9.10
N LYS A 183 -6.77 -3.26 -10.11
CA LYS A 183 -8.12 -2.65 -9.99
C LYS A 183 -8.91 -3.19 -8.80
N ARG A 184 -8.74 -4.47 -8.47
CA ARG A 184 -9.40 -5.11 -7.32
C ARG A 184 -9.12 -4.37 -6.02
N ALA A 185 -7.95 -3.75 -5.85
CA ALA A 185 -7.53 -3.11 -4.62
C ALA A 185 -8.13 -1.71 -4.36
N MET A 186 -8.77 -1.12 -5.37
CA MET A 186 -9.31 0.24 -5.26
C MET A 186 -10.24 0.44 -4.05
N PRO A 187 -11.20 -0.46 -3.72
CA PRO A 187 -12.06 -0.28 -2.54
C PRO A 187 -11.28 -0.21 -1.22
N LEU A 188 -10.17 -0.95 -1.10
CA LEU A 188 -9.32 -0.92 0.09
C LEU A 188 -8.52 0.38 0.20
N LEU A 189 -7.98 0.88 -0.91
CA LEU A 189 -7.08 2.04 -0.97
C LEU A 189 -7.80 3.38 -1.11
N THR A 190 -9.06 3.38 -1.56
CA THR A 190 -9.87 4.60 -1.76
C THR A 190 -9.94 5.49 -0.52
N PRO A 191 -10.27 4.96 0.68
CA PRO A 191 -10.27 5.75 1.90
C PRO A 191 -8.91 6.30 2.29
N LEU A 192 -7.86 5.54 2.02
CA LEU A 192 -6.49 5.87 2.41
C LEU A 192 -5.94 7.09 1.66
N VAL A 193 -6.49 7.39 0.49
CA VAL A 193 -6.19 8.62 -0.26
C VAL A 193 -7.23 9.72 -0.05
N GLY A 194 -8.12 9.57 0.94
CA GLY A 194 -9.10 10.60 1.30
C GLY A 194 -10.30 10.71 0.36
N LEU A 195 -10.64 9.64 -0.37
CA LEU A 195 -11.73 9.62 -1.35
C LEU A 195 -12.85 8.69 -0.90
N SER A 196 -14.09 8.96 -1.29
CA SER A 196 -15.27 8.28 -0.75
C SER A 196 -15.72 7.07 -1.57
N ASN A 197 -15.27 6.94 -2.82
CA ASN A 197 -15.64 5.84 -3.69
C ASN A 197 -14.63 5.60 -4.81
N THR A 198 -14.75 4.44 -5.47
CA THR A 198 -13.80 4.04 -6.51
C THR A 198 -13.89 4.89 -7.78
N GLU A 199 -14.98 5.62 -8.02
CA GLU A 199 -15.08 6.51 -9.19
C GLU A 199 -14.26 7.79 -8.98
N GLU A 200 -14.35 8.38 -7.79
CA GLU A 200 -13.44 9.45 -7.36
C GLU A 200 -11.99 9.00 -7.44
N PHE A 201 -11.69 7.76 -7.03
CA PHE A 201 -10.35 7.19 -7.16
C PHE A 201 -9.88 7.13 -8.62
N ARG A 202 -10.73 6.74 -9.58
CA ARG A 202 -10.36 6.76 -11.01
C ARG A 202 -10.05 8.17 -11.51
N GLY A 203 -10.90 9.14 -11.14
CA GLY A 203 -10.69 10.54 -11.46
C GLY A 203 -9.39 11.08 -10.87
N PHE A 204 -9.11 10.71 -9.62
CA PHE A 204 -7.87 11.03 -8.91
C PHE A 204 -6.64 10.45 -9.62
N LEU A 205 -6.66 9.17 -10.00
CA LEU A 205 -5.59 8.55 -10.79
C LEU A 205 -5.39 9.28 -12.12
N SER A 206 -6.47 9.63 -12.83
CA SER A 206 -6.37 10.37 -14.11
C SER A 206 -5.61 11.67 -13.91
N ARG A 207 -5.98 12.44 -12.88
CA ARG A 207 -5.34 13.72 -12.56
C ARG A 207 -3.86 13.56 -12.23
N LEU A 208 -3.50 12.60 -11.38
CA LEU A 208 -2.10 12.35 -11.04
C LEU A 208 -1.27 11.92 -12.25
N ILE A 209 -1.77 10.95 -13.03
CA ILE A 209 -1.09 10.46 -14.24
C ILE A 209 -0.85 11.59 -15.23
N ASP A 210 -1.88 12.39 -15.48
CA ASP A 210 -1.81 13.51 -16.39
C ASP A 210 -0.80 14.58 -15.93
N GLY A 211 -0.83 14.95 -14.65
CA GLY A 211 0.10 15.92 -14.08
C GLY A 211 1.55 15.44 -14.16
N VAL A 212 1.82 14.18 -13.80
CA VAL A 212 3.16 13.57 -13.91
C VAL A 212 3.64 13.54 -15.37
N LYS A 213 2.77 13.13 -16.31
CA LYS A 213 3.10 13.12 -17.75
C LYS A 213 3.44 14.51 -18.29
N ARG A 214 2.67 15.53 -17.90
CA ARG A 214 2.85 16.92 -18.34
C ARG A 214 3.94 17.67 -17.57
N LYS A 215 4.63 17.00 -16.63
CA LYS A 215 5.64 17.60 -15.74
C LYS A 215 5.07 18.77 -14.94
N GLU A 216 3.79 18.70 -14.60
CA GLU A 216 3.09 19.71 -13.81
C GLU A 216 3.48 19.59 -12.32
N PRO A 217 3.60 20.72 -11.60
CA PRO A 217 3.70 20.70 -10.15
C PRO A 217 2.47 20.02 -9.52
N LEU A 218 2.70 19.11 -8.57
CA LEU A 218 1.64 18.50 -7.76
C LEU A 218 1.68 19.06 -6.33
N SER A 219 0.59 18.95 -5.59
CA SER A 219 0.63 19.25 -4.15
C SER A 219 1.53 18.24 -3.41
N ASP A 220 2.03 18.62 -2.24
CA ASP A 220 2.84 17.73 -1.41
C ASP A 220 2.10 16.43 -1.03
N LEU A 221 0.79 16.52 -0.76
CA LEU A 221 -0.05 15.35 -0.51
C LEU A 221 -0.21 14.48 -1.77
N ASP A 222 -0.45 15.09 -2.93
CA ASP A 222 -0.55 14.35 -4.20
C ASP A 222 0.75 13.61 -4.53
N TRP A 223 1.90 14.22 -4.26
CA TRP A 223 3.19 13.56 -4.44
C TRP A 223 3.35 12.34 -3.54
N ALA A 224 3.00 12.47 -2.25
CA ALA A 224 3.03 11.36 -1.31
C ALA A 224 2.09 10.23 -1.74
N GLN A 225 0.85 10.56 -2.12
CA GLN A 225 -0.13 9.60 -2.58
C GLN A 225 0.29 8.92 -3.89
N ALA A 226 0.86 9.67 -4.84
CA ALA A 226 1.35 9.12 -6.11
C ALA A 226 2.48 8.11 -5.91
N VAL A 227 3.45 8.44 -5.05
CA VAL A 227 4.56 7.54 -4.72
C VAL A 227 4.07 6.32 -3.95
N PHE A 228 3.25 6.51 -2.91
CA PHE A 228 2.68 5.39 -2.16
C PHE A 228 1.93 4.40 -3.07
N LEU A 229 1.04 4.89 -3.91
CA LEU A 229 0.29 4.03 -4.83
C LEU A 229 1.21 3.32 -5.83
N THR A 230 2.30 3.96 -6.26
CA THR A 230 3.31 3.34 -7.14
C THR A 230 4.08 2.23 -6.42
N GLU A 231 4.54 2.49 -5.19
CA GLU A 231 5.23 1.51 -4.33
C GLU A 231 4.37 0.25 -4.13
N ILE A 232 3.12 0.46 -3.72
CA ILE A 232 2.16 -0.63 -3.50
C ILE A 232 1.82 -1.36 -4.79
N GLY A 233 1.57 -0.60 -5.87
CA GLY A 233 1.19 -1.15 -7.17
C GLY A 233 2.26 -2.10 -7.74
N TRP A 234 3.54 -1.77 -7.54
CA TRP A 234 4.64 -2.61 -7.99
C TRP A 234 4.97 -3.76 -7.03
N ALA A 235 5.06 -3.50 -5.74
CA ALA A 235 5.60 -4.48 -4.82
C ALA A 235 4.58 -5.51 -4.34
N SER A 236 3.34 -5.08 -4.08
CA SER A 236 2.35 -5.94 -3.42
C SER A 236 1.59 -6.83 -4.39
N ASP A 237 1.58 -8.13 -4.16
CA ASP A 237 0.70 -9.08 -4.86
C ASP A 237 -0.70 -9.15 -4.21
N VAL A 238 -0.82 -8.61 -2.98
CA VAL A 238 -2.07 -8.61 -2.23
C VAL A 238 -2.97 -7.44 -2.63
N VAL A 239 -2.44 -6.22 -2.63
CA VAL A 239 -3.17 -4.98 -2.92
C VAL A 239 -2.57 -4.19 -4.10
N GLY A 240 -1.65 -4.78 -4.84
CA GLY A 240 -1.08 -4.24 -6.07
C GLY A 240 -1.06 -5.27 -7.20
N SER A 241 -0.13 -5.08 -8.13
CA SER A 241 0.13 -6.00 -9.24
C SER A 241 1.27 -6.98 -8.95
N GLY A 242 2.14 -6.71 -7.97
CA GLY A 242 3.17 -7.63 -7.51
C GLY A 242 3.96 -8.29 -8.65
N ILE A 243 3.86 -9.62 -8.73
CA ILE A 243 4.51 -10.44 -9.76
C ILE A 243 4.10 -10.00 -11.19
N ASP A 244 2.84 -9.61 -11.38
CA ASP A 244 2.31 -9.21 -12.70
C ASP A 244 2.86 -7.86 -13.16
N PHE A 245 3.40 -7.02 -12.25
CA PHE A 245 3.99 -5.73 -12.62
C PHE A 245 5.17 -5.87 -13.57
N ALA A 246 5.95 -6.95 -13.42
CA ALA A 246 7.14 -7.22 -14.23
C ALA A 246 6.84 -7.35 -15.73
N THR A 247 5.57 -7.54 -16.11
CA THR A 247 5.12 -7.52 -17.51
C THR A 247 5.23 -6.14 -18.15
N ASN A 248 5.29 -5.08 -17.35
CA ASN A 248 5.45 -3.69 -17.80
C ASN A 248 6.90 -3.22 -17.63
N ILE A 249 7.45 -3.32 -16.41
CA ILE A 249 8.83 -2.92 -16.08
C ILE A 249 9.42 -4.01 -15.20
N ARG A 250 10.51 -4.62 -15.67
CA ARG A 250 11.20 -5.68 -14.91
C ARG A 250 11.77 -5.14 -13.59
N ASP A 251 11.82 -6.00 -12.59
CA ASP A 251 12.23 -5.66 -11.22
C ASP A 251 13.64 -5.03 -11.17
N GLU A 252 14.59 -5.48 -12.01
CA GLU A 252 15.96 -4.94 -12.03
C GLU A 252 16.01 -3.48 -12.50
N LYS A 253 15.00 -3.03 -13.25
CA LYS A 253 14.83 -1.61 -13.64
C LYS A 253 13.95 -0.87 -12.64
N ALA A 254 12.89 -1.50 -12.12
CA ALA A 254 11.91 -0.86 -11.25
C ALA A 254 12.52 -0.48 -9.89
N ALA A 255 13.27 -1.38 -9.23
CA ALA A 255 13.77 -1.13 -7.88
C ALA A 255 14.71 0.10 -7.80
N PRO A 256 15.76 0.24 -8.65
CA PRO A 256 16.62 1.43 -8.61
C PRO A 256 15.88 2.75 -8.89
N LEU A 257 14.91 2.72 -9.81
CA LEU A 257 14.08 3.88 -10.12
C LEU A 257 13.18 4.26 -8.94
N LEU A 258 12.57 3.28 -8.28
CA LEU A 258 11.75 3.51 -7.10
C LEU A 258 12.57 4.18 -5.98
N ARG A 259 13.77 3.67 -5.70
CA ARG A 259 14.67 4.28 -4.71
C ARG A 259 15.05 5.70 -5.07
N SER A 260 15.24 5.99 -6.35
CA SER A 260 15.55 7.34 -6.82
C SER A 260 14.37 8.30 -6.64
N ILE A 261 13.16 7.86 -6.98
CA ILE A 261 11.93 8.63 -6.74
C ILE A 261 11.74 8.91 -5.26
N GLN A 262 11.88 7.88 -4.42
CA GLN A 262 11.75 7.98 -2.97
C GLN A 262 12.67 9.06 -2.38
N ARG A 263 13.95 9.07 -2.77
CA ARG A 263 14.91 10.11 -2.33
C ARG A 263 14.54 11.53 -2.75
N LYS A 264 13.83 11.69 -3.88
CA LYS A 264 13.43 13.00 -4.41
C LYS A 264 12.09 13.48 -3.83
N VAL A 265 11.18 12.54 -3.57
CA VAL A 265 9.79 12.84 -3.24
C VAL A 265 9.51 12.71 -1.76
N VAL A 266 10.01 11.68 -1.09
CA VAL A 266 9.61 11.40 0.29
C VAL A 266 10.41 12.30 1.24
N THR A 267 9.68 13.12 2.00
CA THR A 267 10.21 13.98 3.06
C THR A 267 9.39 13.79 4.33
N PRO A 268 9.93 14.08 5.53
CA PRO A 268 9.19 13.98 6.78
C PRO A 268 7.85 14.72 6.76
N GLU A 269 7.79 15.89 6.12
CA GLU A 269 6.59 16.72 6.00
C GLU A 269 5.52 16.05 5.13
N ARG A 270 5.91 15.52 3.96
CA ARG A 270 4.99 14.78 3.08
C ARG A 270 4.49 13.49 3.73
N SER A 271 5.36 12.77 4.42
CA SER A 271 4.97 11.58 5.17
C SER A 271 3.97 11.92 6.28
N ALA A 272 4.18 13.03 7.00
CA ALA A 272 3.24 13.49 8.02
C ALA A 272 1.89 13.90 7.40
N LEU A 273 1.90 14.73 6.36
CA LEU A 273 0.68 15.14 5.66
C LEU A 273 -0.15 13.95 5.18
N PHE A 274 0.50 12.91 4.65
CA PHE A 274 -0.18 11.72 4.18
C PHE A 274 -0.80 10.92 5.33
N ARG A 275 -0.07 10.67 6.42
CA ARG A 275 -0.63 10.01 7.62
C ARG A 275 -1.81 10.79 8.20
N ASP A 276 -1.68 12.10 8.35
CA ASP A 276 -2.72 12.97 8.91
C ASP A 276 -3.97 13.02 8.00
N SER A 277 -3.78 12.84 6.69
CA SER A 277 -4.91 12.71 5.75
C SER A 277 -5.69 11.41 5.97
N ALA A 278 -5.02 10.32 6.34
CA ALA A 278 -5.67 9.05 6.64
C ALA A 278 -6.43 9.08 7.97
N TYR A 279 -5.88 9.75 9.01
CA TYR A 279 -6.57 9.94 10.28
C TYR A 279 -7.88 10.72 10.17
N ARG A 280 -7.93 11.77 9.34
CA ARG A 280 -9.17 12.55 9.11
C ARG A 280 -10.33 11.75 8.51
N VAL A 281 -10.04 10.60 7.91
CA VAL A 281 -11.04 9.67 7.40
C VAL A 281 -11.46 8.65 8.46
N ALA A 282 -10.56 8.34 9.40
CA ALA A 282 -10.78 7.37 10.47
C ALA A 282 -11.49 7.98 11.70
N GLU A 283 -11.23 9.24 12.02
CA GLU A 283 -11.93 10.01 13.07
C GLU A 283 -13.34 10.32 12.70
#